data_AF-A0A847I8J2-F1
#
_entry.id   AF-A0A847I8J2-F1
#
_cell.length_a   1.000
_cell.length_b   1.000
_cell.length_c   1.000
_cell.angle_alpha   90.00
_cell.angle_beta   90.00
_cell.angle_gamma   90.00
#
_symmetry.space_group_name_H-M   'P 1'
#
loop_
_entity.id
_entity.type
_entity.pdbx_description
1 polymer ?
#
loop_
_entity_poly.entity_id
_entity_poly.type
_entity_poly.pdbx_seq_one_letter_code
_entity_poly.pdbx_strand_id
1 'polypeptide(L)' 'MADIERGYRLAEAITRTGGRTYYLASRLLPEDNRRAVFALYGYARMADDIVDGPGEPVDQ' A
#
# COMPACT_ATOMS: atom_id res chain seq x y z
N MET A 1 6.97 -14.39 -13.69
CA MET A 1 7.62 -13.07 -13.53
C MET A 1 6.65 -11.90 -13.76
N ALA A 2 5.80 -11.95 -14.80
CA ALA A 2 4.80 -10.90 -15.06
C ALA A 2 3.85 -10.62 -13.87
N ASP A 3 3.49 -11.67 -13.10
CA ASP A 3 2.59 -11.51 -11.94
C ASP A 3 3.23 -10.77 -10.76
N ILE A 4 4.53 -10.99 -10.51
CA ILE A 4 5.25 -10.31 -9.43
C ILE A 4 5.37 -8.82 -9.73
N GLU A 5 5.69 -8.48 -10.98
CA GLU A 5 5.79 -7.09 -11.42
C GLU A 5 4.43 -6.38 -11.36
N ARG A 6 3.35 -7.07 -11.74
CA ARG A 6 1.98 -6.58 -11.55
C ARG A 6 1.67 -6.36 -10.06
N GLY A 7 2.09 -7.27 -9.20
CA GLY A 7 1.95 -7.15 -7.74
C GLY A 7 2.63 -5.91 -7.18
N TYR A 8 3.89 -5.64 -7.58
CA TYR A 8 4.61 -4.44 -7.13
C TYR A 8 3.94 -3.14 -7.59
N ARG A 9 3.41 -3.08 -8.82
CA ARG A 9 2.70 -1.89 -9.32
C ARG A 9 1.40 -1.65 -8.57
N LEU A 10 0.65 -2.72 -8.28
CA LEU A 10 -0.56 -2.63 -7.47
C LEU A 10 -0.23 -2.11 -6.06
N ALA A 11 0.82 -2.67 -5.45
CA ALA A 11 1.25 -2.27 -4.13
C ALA A 11 1.68 -0.79 -4.08
N GLU A 12 2.44 -0.31 -5.08
CA GLU A 12 2.78 1.11 -5.20
C GLU A 12 1.54 2.01 -5.31
N ALA A 13 0.54 1.59 -6.10
CA ALA A 13 -0.71 2.34 -6.23
C ALA A 13 -1.46 2.43 -4.89
N ILE A 14 -1.58 1.31 -4.16
CA ILE A 14 -2.22 1.27 -2.83
C ILE A 14 -1.48 2.14 -1.83
N THR A 15 -0.14 2.07 -1.77
CA THR A 15 0.64 2.92 -0.85
C THR A 15 0.49 4.40 -1.17
N ARG A 16 0.48 4.74 -2.47
CA ARG A 16 0.32 6.13 -2.93
C ARG A 16 -1.01 6.75 -2.51
N THR A 17 -2.09 5.96 -2.49
CA THR A 17 -3.43 6.44 -2.11
C THR A 17 -3.73 6.30 -0.62
N GLY A 18 -3.23 5.25 0.04
CA GLY A 18 -3.52 4.94 1.45
C GLY A 18 -2.69 5.73 2.47
N GLY A 19 -1.52 6.24 2.09
CA GLY A 19 -0.63 6.90 3.05
C GLY A 19 0.35 7.85 2.39
N ARG A 20 -0.09 9.06 2.03
CA ARG A 20 0.73 10.03 1.28
C ARG A 20 2.07 10.34 1.97
N THR A 21 2.09 10.52 3.28
CA THR A 21 3.33 10.77 4.04
C THR A 21 4.25 9.54 4.05
N TYR A 22 3.70 8.35 4.28
CA TYR A 22 4.45 7.10 4.27
C TYR A 22 5.00 6.77 2.88
N TYR A 23 4.21 7.00 1.84
CA TYR A 23 4.61 6.88 0.44
C TYR A 23 5.78 7.82 0.13
N LEU A 24 5.72 9.09 0.55
CA LEU A 24 6.82 10.03 0.33
C LEU A 24 8.08 9.63 1.10
N ALA A 25 7.95 9.19 2.35
CA ALA A 25 9.09 8.75 3.17
C ALA A 25 9.79 7.52 2.58
N SER A 26 9.02 6.53 2.13
CA SER A 26 9.56 5.30 1.53
C SER A 26 10.25 5.52 0.18
N ARG A 27 10.02 6.66 -0.50
CA ARG A 27 10.76 7.04 -1.72
C ARG A 27 12.22 7.42 -1.47
N LEU A 28 12.62 7.61 -0.20
CA LEU A 28 14.01 7.85 0.19
C LEU A 28 14.86 6.57 0.22
N LEU A 29 14.22 5.39 0.17
CA LEU A 29 14.91 4.11 0.14
C LEU A 29 15.44 3.79 -1.27
N PRO A 30 16.50 2.96 -1.37
CA PRO A 30 16.88 2.33 -2.65
C PRO A 30 15.70 1.62 -3.30
N GLU A 31 15.71 1.52 -4.63
CA GLU A 31 14.57 1.05 -5.43
C GLU A 31 14.03 -0.32 -4.99
N ASP A 32 14.91 -1.29 -4.75
CA ASP A 32 14.50 -2.63 -4.33
C ASP A 32 13.84 -2.63 -2.95
N ASN A 33 14.39 -1.86 -2.01
CA ASN A 33 13.83 -1.69 -0.67
C ASN A 33 12.48 -0.98 -0.71
N ARG A 34 12.34 0.04 -1.57
CA ARG A 34 11.06 0.74 -1.77
C ARG A 34 9.98 -0.21 -2.28
N ARG A 35 10.29 -1.06 -3.28
CA ARG A 35 9.34 -2.03 -3.84
C ARG A 35 8.88 -3.04 -2.79
N ALA A 36 9.79 -3.52 -1.95
CA ALA A 36 9.46 -4.39 -0.82
C ALA A 36 8.55 -3.71 0.21
N VAL A 37 8.84 -2.45 0.54
CA VAL A 37 8.02 -1.65 1.47
C VAL A 37 6.61 -1.42 0.94
N PHE A 38 6.46 -1.10 -0.35
CA PHE A 38 5.15 -0.96 -0.97
C PHE A 38 4.36 -2.26 -0.89
N ALA A 39 4.98 -3.41 -1.19
CA ALA A 39 4.34 -4.71 -1.10
C ALA A 39 3.84 -5.02 0.33
N LEU A 40 4.67 -4.75 1.35
CA LEU A 40 4.29 -4.92 2.75
C LEU A 40 3.11 -4.02 3.14
N TYR A 41 3.19 -2.74 2.79
CA TYR A 41 2.12 -1.79 3.07
C TYR A 41 0.82 -2.17 2.36
N GLY A 42 0.89 -2.53 1.07
CA GLY A 42 -0.27 -2.94 0.28
C GLY A 42 -0.97 -4.16 0.88
N TYR A 43 -0.21 -5.15 1.34
CA TYR A 43 -0.75 -6.31 2.06
C TYR A 43 -1.46 -5.91 3.34
N ALA A 44 -0.80 -5.12 4.21
CA ALA A 44 -1.38 -4.68 5.47
C ALA A 44 -2.67 -3.88 5.23
N ARG A 45 -2.67 -2.94 4.28
CA ARG A 45 -3.84 -2.13 3.96
C ARG A 45 -5.02 -2.96 3.47
N MET A 46 -4.77 -3.95 2.62
CA MET A 46 -5.82 -4.87 2.17
C MET A 46 -6.38 -5.72 3.32
N ALA A 47 -5.54 -6.15 4.27
CA ALA A 47 -6.00 -6.86 5.45
C ALA A 47 -6.87 -5.95 6.35
N ASP A 48 -6.43 -4.70 6.57
CA ASP A 48 -7.20 -3.72 7.33
C ASP A 48 -8.55 -3.45 6.65
N ASP A 49 -8.59 -3.26 5.33
CA ASP A 49 -9.84 -3.06 4.57
C ASP A 49 -10.83 -4.23 4.73
N ILE A 50 -10.34 -5.47 4.86
CA ILE A 50 -11.19 -6.66 5.09
C ILE A 50 -11.76 -6.65 6.51
N VAL A 51 -10.96 -6.23 7.50
CA VAL A 51 -11.35 -6.21 8.92
C VAL A 51 -12.28 -5.03 9.22
N ASP A 52 -11.98 -3.85 8.69
CA ASP A 52 -12.74 -2.62 8.90
C ASP A 52 -14.10 -2.65 8.16
N GLY A 53 -14.20 -3.41 7.07
CA GLY A 53 -15.39 -3.45 6.22
C GLY A 53 -15.65 -2.14 5.46
N PRO A 54 -16.74 -2.08 4.66
CA PRO A 54 -17.14 -0.82 4.02
C PRO A 54 -17.53 0.17 5.13
N GLY A 55 -16.74 1.23 5.27
CA GLY A 55 -16.77 2.14 6.42
C GLY A 55 -18.18 2.46 6.91
N GLU A 56 -18.42 2.21 8.20
CA GLU A 56 -19.58 2.75 8.90
C GLU A 56 -19.59 4.28 8.72
N PRO A 57 -20.74 4.90 8.40
CA PRO A 57 -20.83 6.34 8.44
C PRO A 57 -20.52 6.76 9.88
N VAL A 58 -19.44 7.52 10.06
CA VAL A 58 -19.18 8.21 11.32
C VAL A 58 -20.30 9.21 11.45
N ASP A 59 -21.26 8.91 12.32
CA ASP A 59 -22.32 9.85 12.71
C ASP A 59 -21.64 11.16 13.15
N GLN A 60 -21.98 12.26 12.47
CA GLN A 60 -21.45 13.61 12.75
C GLN A 60 -22.36 14.36 13.71
#